data_AF-A0A2W7BFM7-F1
#
_entry.id   AF-A0A2W7BFM7-F1
#
_cell.length_a   1.000
_cell.length_b   1.000
_cell.length_c   1.000
_cell.angle_alpha   90.00
_cell.angle_beta   90.00
_cell.angle_gamma   90.00
#
_symmetry.space_group_name_H-M   'P 1'
#
loop_
_entity.id
_entity.type
_entity.pdbx_description
1 polymer ?
#
loop_
_entity_poly.entity_id
_entity_poly.type
_entity_poly.pdbx_seq_one_letter_code
_entity_poly.pdbx_strand_id
1 'polypeptide(L)'
;MWTRRNSDITDEEYKEFYQQISSNSSDPILWSHNYVEGKNEYISLLYIPSCATSDLWDRDCKHGLRLYIQHEFIMDNAAFLMPNYLRFVCGLIDSADFPLNISREILQDSRISENVRNACSKRVLKMLSLLASDDKEKYQQLWEAFGQILKEGIAEDRINQERIAQLLRFASTYTDSNIQNVSLEEYISRMADGQKNIYFITADSYDAAKSCQNVEKFRNEGIEVLLLFNPIDEWMMSYLTEFTERGFQSVND
;
A
#
# COMPACT_ATOMS: atom_id res chain seq x y z
N MET A 1 0.76 -19.23 -18.30
CA MET A 1 0.31 -17.82 -18.46
C MET A 1 1.50 -16.88 -18.26
N TRP A 2 2.10 -16.82 -17.07
CA TRP A 2 3.21 -15.91 -16.73
C TRP A 2 4.54 -16.18 -17.48
N THR A 3 4.69 -17.30 -18.19
CA THR A 3 5.86 -17.58 -19.02
C THR A 3 5.73 -17.07 -20.47
N ARG A 4 4.55 -16.59 -20.88
CA ARG A 4 4.31 -16.00 -22.21
C ARG A 4 4.74 -14.54 -22.24
N ARG A 5 5.20 -14.06 -23.38
CA ARG A 5 5.54 -12.64 -23.57
C ARG A 5 4.34 -11.75 -23.27
N ASN A 6 4.58 -10.63 -22.59
CA ASN A 6 3.53 -9.68 -22.22
C ASN A 6 2.69 -9.20 -23.42
N SER A 7 3.30 -9.07 -24.61
CA SER A 7 2.62 -8.65 -25.84
C SER A 7 1.56 -9.63 -26.33
N ASP A 8 1.65 -10.88 -25.90
CA ASP A 8 0.83 -11.97 -26.41
C ASP A 8 -0.30 -12.31 -25.43
N ILE A 9 -0.42 -11.59 -24.32
CA ILE A 9 -1.41 -11.81 -23.26
C ILE A 9 -2.38 -10.64 -23.25
N THR A 10 -3.67 -10.91 -23.40
CA THR A 10 -4.71 -9.86 -23.33
C THR A 10 -5.04 -9.48 -21.89
N ASP A 11 -5.66 -8.31 -21.71
CA ASP A 11 -6.13 -7.86 -20.40
C ASP A 11 -7.15 -8.84 -19.80
N GLU A 12 -8.03 -9.41 -20.61
CA GLU A 12 -8.97 -10.46 -20.21
C GLU A 12 -8.24 -11.70 -19.67
N GLU A 13 -7.17 -12.14 -20.33
CA GLU A 13 -6.37 -13.28 -19.85
C GLU A 13 -5.70 -12.98 -18.51
N TYR A 14 -5.25 -11.74 -18.27
CA TYR A 14 -4.74 -11.32 -16.96
C TYR A 14 -5.82 -11.37 -15.88
N LYS A 15 -7.04 -10.92 -16.19
CA LYS A 15 -8.17 -10.90 -15.26
C LYS A 15 -8.68 -12.30 -14.94
N GLU A 16 -8.85 -13.14 -15.96
CA GLU A 16 -9.25 -14.54 -15.78
C GLU A 16 -8.23 -15.30 -14.93
N PHE A 17 -6.94 -15.09 -15.19
CA PHE A 17 -5.89 -15.70 -14.38
C PHE A 17 -5.92 -15.21 -12.93
N TYR A 18 -6.14 -13.90 -12.70
CA TYR A 18 -6.33 -13.36 -11.36
C TYR A 18 -7.49 -14.04 -10.61
N GLN A 19 -8.65 -14.18 -11.26
CA GLN A 19 -9.84 -14.79 -10.64
C GLN A 19 -9.58 -16.26 -10.27
N GLN A 20 -8.85 -16.99 -11.14
CA GLN A 20 -8.43 -18.38 -10.86
C GLN A 20 -7.50 -18.50 -9.66
N ILE A 21 -6.53 -17.58 -9.50
CA ILE A 21 -5.54 -17.68 -8.41
C ILE A 21 -6.03 -17.10 -7.08
N SER A 22 -6.85 -16.05 -7.12
CA SER A 22 -7.35 -15.35 -5.93
C SER A 22 -8.61 -15.98 -5.35
N SER A 23 -9.30 -16.83 -6.12
CA SER A 23 -10.66 -17.30 -5.78
C SER A 23 -11.66 -16.16 -5.56
N ASN A 24 -11.36 -14.97 -6.11
CA ASN A 24 -12.24 -13.80 -6.13
C ASN A 24 -12.88 -13.68 -7.52
N SER A 25 -14.16 -13.37 -7.59
CA SER A 25 -14.89 -13.17 -8.85
C SER A 25 -14.75 -11.77 -9.44
N SER A 26 -14.23 -10.82 -8.65
CA SER A 26 -14.07 -9.43 -9.09
C SER A 26 -12.80 -9.28 -9.93
N ASP A 27 -12.77 -8.30 -10.82
CA ASP A 27 -11.54 -7.94 -11.54
C ASP A 27 -10.52 -7.27 -10.60
N PRO A 28 -9.21 -7.40 -10.85
CA PRO A 28 -8.19 -6.64 -10.13
C PRO A 28 -8.23 -5.16 -10.57
N ILE A 29 -7.79 -4.25 -9.68
CA ILE A 29 -7.66 -2.82 -10.01
C ILE A 29 -6.54 -2.63 -11.05
N LEU A 30 -5.42 -3.30 -10.83
CA LEU A 30 -4.25 -3.30 -11.71
C LEU A 30 -3.37 -4.53 -11.44
N TRP A 31 -2.43 -4.76 -12.36
CA TRP A 31 -1.41 -5.80 -12.26
C TRP A 31 -0.06 -5.33 -12.78
N SER A 32 0.99 -6.09 -12.46
CA SER A 32 2.32 -5.90 -13.03
C SER A 32 2.97 -7.24 -13.29
N HIS A 33 3.33 -7.46 -14.56
CA HIS A 33 3.99 -8.66 -15.04
C HIS A 33 5.42 -8.32 -15.48
N ASN A 34 6.42 -8.86 -14.78
CA ASN A 34 7.82 -8.52 -14.98
C ASN A 34 8.71 -9.76 -15.01
N TYR A 35 9.72 -9.69 -15.88
CA TYR A 35 10.86 -10.58 -15.91
C TYR A 35 12.04 -9.84 -15.30
N VAL A 36 12.64 -10.42 -14.27
CA VAL A 36 13.79 -9.85 -13.57
C VAL A 36 14.99 -10.75 -13.83
N GLU A 37 16.05 -10.16 -14.35
CA GLU A 37 17.33 -10.81 -14.63
C GLU A 37 18.45 -10.13 -13.83
N GLY A 38 19.59 -10.82 -13.65
CA GLY A 38 20.81 -10.26 -13.07
C GLY A 38 21.17 -10.88 -11.72
N LYS A 39 21.07 -10.12 -10.63
CA LYS A 39 21.46 -10.61 -9.30
C LYS A 39 20.57 -11.73 -8.80
N ASN A 40 19.27 -11.62 -9.08
CA ASN A 40 18.30 -12.69 -8.92
C ASN A 40 17.53 -12.81 -10.24
N GLU A 41 17.15 -14.02 -10.62
CA GLU A 41 16.37 -14.34 -11.80
C GLU A 41 14.99 -14.89 -11.41
N TYR A 42 13.94 -14.11 -11.71
CA TYR A 42 12.57 -14.51 -11.42
C TYR A 42 11.54 -13.77 -12.27
N ILE A 43 10.38 -14.40 -12.44
CA ILE A 43 9.17 -13.81 -13.00
C ILE A 43 8.28 -13.39 -11.84
N SER A 44 7.76 -12.16 -11.88
CA SER A 44 6.75 -11.70 -10.94
C SER A 44 5.48 -11.28 -11.67
N LEU A 45 4.36 -11.81 -11.23
CA LEU A 45 3.04 -11.38 -11.67
C LEU A 45 2.23 -11.01 -10.42
N LEU A 46 2.08 -9.71 -10.19
CA LEU A 46 1.48 -9.14 -8.99
C LEU A 46 0.17 -8.44 -9.35
N TYR A 47 -0.85 -8.62 -8.52
CA TYR A 47 -2.18 -8.05 -8.68
C TYR A 47 -2.57 -7.27 -7.44
N ILE A 48 -3.35 -6.21 -7.64
CA ILE A 48 -4.03 -5.49 -6.57
C ILE A 48 -5.52 -5.79 -6.67
N PRO A 49 -6.13 -6.45 -5.67
CA PRO A 49 -7.57 -6.71 -5.65
C PRO A 49 -8.39 -5.41 -5.66
N SER A 50 -9.64 -5.50 -6.13
CA SER A 50 -10.61 -4.38 -6.11
C SER A 50 -11.40 -4.25 -4.80
N CYS A 51 -11.35 -5.27 -3.96
CA CYS A 51 -12.00 -5.30 -2.66
C CYS A 51 -11.18 -6.14 -1.68
N ALA A 52 -11.28 -5.79 -0.39
CA ALA A 52 -10.71 -6.58 0.68
C ALA A 52 -11.49 -7.89 0.87
N THR A 53 -10.77 -8.99 1.14
CA THR A 53 -11.40 -10.24 1.59
C THR A 53 -11.88 -10.07 3.03
N SER A 54 -12.90 -10.86 3.42
CA SER A 54 -13.48 -10.77 4.76
C SER A 54 -12.49 -11.09 5.88
N ASP A 55 -11.51 -11.94 5.60
CA ASP A 55 -10.50 -12.41 6.54
C ASP A 55 -9.24 -11.51 6.59
N LEU A 56 -9.15 -10.45 5.78
CA LEU A 56 -7.94 -9.61 5.67
C LEU A 56 -7.49 -8.97 7.00
N TRP A 57 -8.43 -8.80 7.92
CA TRP A 57 -8.22 -8.23 9.26
C TRP A 57 -8.01 -9.28 10.34
N ASP A 58 -8.17 -10.56 10.00
CA ASP A 58 -7.93 -11.66 10.92
C ASP A 58 -6.43 -11.87 11.10
N ARG A 59 -6.00 -12.08 12.34
CA ARG A 59 -4.59 -12.30 12.69
C ARG A 59 -3.97 -13.48 11.92
N ASP A 60 -4.77 -14.52 11.66
CA ASP A 60 -4.34 -15.75 11.00
C ASP A 60 -4.72 -15.77 9.50
N CYS A 61 -5.00 -14.59 8.90
CA CYS A 61 -5.32 -14.45 7.49
C CYS A 61 -4.25 -15.12 6.62
N LYS A 62 -4.69 -16.04 5.75
CA LYS A 62 -3.80 -16.66 4.77
C LYS A 62 -3.59 -15.68 3.62
N HIS A 63 -2.39 -15.14 3.54
CA HIS A 63 -2.02 -14.16 2.54
C HIS A 63 -0.63 -14.46 1.95
N GLY A 64 -0.29 -13.72 0.90
CA GLY A 64 1.01 -13.82 0.22
C GLY A 64 0.88 -14.33 -1.20
N LEU A 65 2.02 -14.65 -1.79
CA LEU A 65 2.13 -15.00 -3.20
C LEU A 65 2.19 -16.52 -3.38
N ARG A 66 1.76 -17.00 -4.54
CA ARG A 66 2.10 -18.36 -4.98
C ARG A 66 3.57 -18.41 -5.36
N LEU A 67 4.32 -19.34 -4.79
CA LEU A 67 5.72 -19.53 -5.09
C LEU A 67 5.89 -20.73 -6.03
N TYR A 68 6.55 -20.46 -7.14
CA TYR A 68 7.04 -21.43 -8.10
C TYR A 68 8.57 -21.39 -8.14
N ILE A 69 9.19 -22.54 -8.36
CA ILE A 69 10.62 -22.66 -8.61
C ILE A 69 10.77 -23.41 -9.93
N GLN A 70 11.40 -22.78 -10.92
CA GLN A 70 11.56 -23.36 -12.26
C GLN A 70 10.23 -23.90 -12.83
N HIS A 71 9.16 -23.10 -12.69
CA HIS A 71 7.79 -23.45 -13.11
C HIS A 71 7.10 -24.57 -12.31
N GLU A 72 7.77 -25.18 -11.33
CA GLU A 72 7.16 -26.15 -10.42
C GLU A 72 6.50 -25.44 -9.23
N PHE A 73 5.26 -25.81 -8.93
CA PHE A 73 4.53 -25.25 -7.80
C PHE A 73 5.11 -25.74 -6.47
N ILE A 74 5.45 -24.81 -5.58
CA ILE A 74 6.03 -25.12 -4.27
C ILE A 74 5.04 -24.89 -3.15
N MET A 75 4.44 -23.70 -3.10
CA MET A 75 3.48 -23.36 -2.07
C MET A 75 2.56 -22.21 -2.46
N ASP A 76 1.39 -22.20 -1.83
CA ASP A 76 0.50 -21.05 -1.80
C ASP A 76 0.76 -20.21 -0.54
N ASN A 77 0.31 -18.95 -0.54
CA ASN A 77 0.37 -18.03 0.59
C ASN A 77 1.79 -17.86 1.17
N ALA A 78 2.78 -17.62 0.31
CA ALA A 78 4.14 -17.31 0.73
C ALA A 78 4.23 -15.87 1.29
N ALA A 79 3.72 -15.67 2.50
CA ALA A 79 3.66 -14.37 3.17
C ALA A 79 5.03 -13.70 3.31
N PHE A 80 6.11 -14.49 3.48
CA PHE A 80 7.48 -13.98 3.61
C PHE A 80 8.01 -13.23 2.37
N LEU A 81 7.31 -13.30 1.22
CA LEU A 81 7.65 -12.57 0.00
C LEU A 81 7.01 -11.17 -0.08
N MET A 82 6.21 -10.79 0.92
CA MET A 82 5.63 -9.45 1.04
C MET A 82 5.73 -8.95 2.50
N PRO A 83 5.80 -7.63 2.72
CA PRO A 83 5.62 -7.05 4.04
C PRO A 83 4.13 -7.05 4.43
N ASN A 84 3.84 -6.97 5.73
CA ASN A 84 2.47 -7.08 6.23
C ASN A 84 1.58 -5.92 5.76
N TYR A 85 2.12 -4.70 5.63
CA TYR A 85 1.41 -3.55 5.07
C TYR A 85 1.05 -3.69 3.57
N LEU A 86 1.51 -4.75 2.90
CA LEU A 86 1.13 -5.11 1.52
C LEU A 86 0.49 -6.51 1.44
N ARG A 87 -0.02 -7.04 2.55
CA ARG A 87 -0.61 -8.40 2.60
C ARG A 87 -1.82 -8.60 1.67
N PHE A 88 -2.46 -7.52 1.21
CA PHE A 88 -3.55 -7.56 0.23
C PHE A 88 -3.08 -7.89 -1.19
N VAL A 89 -1.77 -7.85 -1.48
CA VAL A 89 -1.24 -8.15 -2.80
C VAL A 89 -1.38 -9.65 -3.08
N CYS A 90 -1.99 -9.98 -4.23
CA CYS A 90 -2.11 -11.35 -4.71
C CYS A 90 -1.20 -11.55 -5.93
N GLY A 91 -0.85 -12.80 -6.24
CA GLY A 91 -0.07 -13.09 -7.44
C GLY A 91 0.84 -14.29 -7.28
N LEU A 92 1.91 -14.29 -8.07
CA LEU A 92 2.93 -15.33 -8.03
C LEU A 92 4.33 -14.78 -8.25
N ILE A 93 5.29 -15.56 -7.75
CA ILE A 93 6.71 -15.46 -8.06
C ILE A 93 7.16 -16.81 -8.58
N ASP A 94 7.86 -16.80 -9.71
CA ASP A 94 8.52 -17.97 -10.27
C ASP A 94 10.02 -17.69 -10.38
N SER A 95 10.81 -18.33 -9.52
CA SER A 95 12.23 -18.02 -9.38
C SER A 95 13.10 -19.18 -9.83
N ALA A 96 14.17 -18.86 -10.56
CA ALA A 96 15.16 -19.85 -10.99
C ALA A 96 16.28 -20.05 -9.95
N ASP A 97 16.40 -19.15 -8.98
CA ASP A 97 17.52 -19.11 -8.03
C ASP A 97 17.35 -19.99 -6.81
N PHE A 98 16.11 -20.41 -6.51
CA PHE A 98 15.89 -21.29 -5.37
C PHE A 98 16.21 -22.75 -5.73
N PRO A 99 16.89 -23.51 -4.86
CA PRO A 99 17.04 -24.95 -5.04
C PRO A 99 15.68 -25.65 -4.95
N LEU A 100 15.40 -26.63 -5.83
CA LEU A 100 14.15 -27.40 -5.80
C LEU A 100 13.93 -28.15 -4.47
N ASN A 101 15.01 -28.64 -3.85
CA ASN A 101 14.97 -29.42 -2.61
C ASN A 101 15.21 -28.54 -1.36
N ILE A 102 14.49 -27.43 -1.24
CA ILE A 102 14.61 -26.50 -0.12
C ILE A 102 13.46 -26.67 0.87
N SER A 103 13.78 -26.67 2.18
CA SER A 103 12.74 -26.67 3.21
C SER A 103 12.07 -25.29 3.31
N ARG A 104 10.83 -25.25 3.81
CA ARG A 104 10.09 -23.99 3.99
C ARG A 104 10.82 -23.00 4.90
N GLU A 105 11.47 -23.52 5.95
CA GLU A 105 12.25 -22.74 6.91
C GLU A 105 13.46 -22.07 6.23
N ILE A 106 14.24 -22.83 5.48
CA ILE A 106 15.40 -22.29 4.75
C ILE A 106 14.94 -21.29 3.68
N LEU A 107 13.80 -21.53 3.03
CA LEU A 107 13.21 -20.59 2.08
C LEU A 107 12.92 -19.24 2.74
N GLN A 108 12.26 -19.25 3.91
CA GLN A 108 11.88 -18.04 4.64
C GLN A 108 13.09 -17.21 5.08
N ASP A 109 14.13 -17.88 5.59
CA ASP A 109 15.33 -17.21 6.11
C ASP A 109 16.41 -16.95 5.05
N SER A 110 16.12 -17.27 3.78
CA SER A 110 17.11 -17.08 2.71
C SER A 110 17.27 -15.61 2.33
N ARG A 111 18.52 -15.22 2.04
CA ARG A 111 18.85 -13.90 1.48
C ARG A 111 18.17 -13.65 0.12
N ILE A 112 17.87 -14.71 -0.63
CA ILE A 112 17.14 -14.62 -1.90
C ILE A 112 15.72 -14.13 -1.63
N SER A 113 15.01 -14.75 -0.67
CA SER A 113 13.67 -14.33 -0.26
C SER A 113 13.62 -12.89 0.23
N GLU A 114 14.59 -12.46 1.04
CA GLU A 114 14.67 -11.06 1.48
C GLU A 114 14.83 -10.09 0.31
N ASN A 115 15.71 -10.41 -0.65
CA ASN A 115 15.91 -9.59 -1.84
C ASN A 115 14.65 -9.53 -2.72
N VAL A 116 14.00 -10.68 -2.93
CA VAL A 116 12.75 -10.78 -3.70
C VAL A 116 11.64 -9.99 -3.00
N ARG A 117 11.46 -10.16 -1.69
CA ARG A 117 10.50 -9.38 -0.88
C ARG A 117 10.72 -7.88 -1.07
N ASN A 118 11.94 -7.40 -0.87
CA ASN A 118 12.25 -5.98 -1.01
C ASN A 118 12.03 -5.44 -2.43
N ALA A 119 12.31 -6.25 -3.45
CA ALA A 119 12.07 -5.88 -4.84
C ALA A 119 10.57 -5.86 -5.18
N CYS A 120 9.81 -6.82 -4.65
CA CYS A 120 8.36 -6.90 -4.75
C CYS A 120 7.68 -5.70 -4.05
N SER A 121 8.07 -5.35 -2.82
CA SER A 121 7.55 -4.17 -2.12
C SER A 121 7.76 -2.90 -2.95
N LYS A 122 8.98 -2.69 -3.45
CA LYS A 122 9.29 -1.53 -4.31
C LYS A 122 8.47 -1.53 -5.60
N ARG A 123 8.22 -2.70 -6.19
CA ARG A 123 7.40 -2.85 -7.39
C ARG A 123 5.95 -2.44 -7.10
N VAL A 124 5.37 -2.96 -6.03
CA VAL A 124 4.00 -2.65 -5.61
C VAL A 124 3.86 -1.16 -5.31
N LEU A 125 4.74 -0.58 -4.49
CA LEU A 125 4.71 0.86 -4.20
C LEU A 125 4.78 1.71 -5.47
N LYS A 126 5.59 1.31 -6.45
CA LYS A 126 5.62 1.98 -7.76
C LYS A 126 4.31 1.83 -8.52
N MET A 127 3.68 0.66 -8.52
CA MET A 127 2.37 0.44 -9.13
C MET A 127 1.31 1.35 -8.49
N LEU A 128 1.28 1.44 -7.17
CA LEU A 128 0.35 2.29 -6.43
C LEU A 128 0.58 3.78 -6.73
N SER A 129 1.84 4.20 -6.82
CA SER A 129 2.19 5.59 -7.16
C SER A 129 1.75 5.97 -8.58
N LEU A 130 1.90 5.08 -9.56
CA LEU A 130 1.39 5.30 -10.91
C LEU A 130 -0.14 5.32 -10.94
N LEU A 131 -0.80 4.42 -10.20
CA LEU A 131 -2.27 4.44 -10.11
C LEU A 131 -2.76 5.77 -9.52
N ALA A 132 -2.09 6.27 -8.47
CA ALA A 132 -2.40 7.54 -7.84
C ALA A 132 -2.31 8.75 -8.79
N SER A 133 -1.36 8.72 -9.74
CA SER A 133 -1.19 9.79 -10.74
C SER A 133 -2.15 9.66 -11.92
N ASP A 134 -2.39 8.43 -12.37
CA ASP A 134 -3.04 8.17 -13.66
C ASP A 134 -4.55 8.04 -13.54
N ASP A 135 -5.06 7.52 -12.42
CA ASP A 135 -6.48 7.22 -12.22
C ASP A 135 -6.88 7.43 -10.74
N LYS A 136 -7.27 8.67 -10.40
CA LYS A 136 -7.67 9.04 -9.04
C LYS A 136 -8.89 8.26 -8.55
N GLU A 137 -9.81 7.85 -9.43
CA GLU A 137 -11.01 7.12 -9.04
C GLU A 137 -10.67 5.69 -8.60
N LYS A 138 -9.85 4.98 -9.39
CA LYS A 138 -9.34 3.66 -8.98
C LYS A 138 -8.44 3.73 -7.76
N TYR A 139 -7.65 4.79 -7.63
CA TYR A 139 -6.85 4.98 -6.43
C TYR A 139 -7.72 5.22 -5.19
N GLN A 140 -8.83 5.95 -5.33
CA GLN A 140 -9.79 6.14 -4.26
C GLN A 140 -10.42 4.80 -3.84
N GLN A 141 -10.81 3.95 -4.81
CA GLN A 141 -11.30 2.59 -4.54
C GLN A 141 -10.26 1.76 -3.77
N LEU A 142 -8.99 1.82 -4.18
CA LEU A 142 -7.89 1.15 -3.49
C LEU A 142 -7.72 1.65 -2.05
N TRP A 143 -7.78 2.97 -1.86
CA TRP A 143 -7.63 3.60 -0.56
C TRP A 143 -8.76 3.20 0.40
N GLU A 144 -10.00 3.14 -0.08
CA GLU A 144 -11.15 2.69 0.70
C GLU A 144 -11.03 1.23 1.14
N ALA A 145 -10.50 0.36 0.27
CA ALA A 145 -10.33 -1.05 0.57
C ALA A 145 -9.11 -1.34 1.47
N PHE A 146 -7.99 -0.65 1.27
CA PHE A 146 -6.69 -1.04 1.84
C PHE A 146 -5.93 0.06 2.57
N GLY A 147 -6.47 1.29 2.63
CA GLY A 147 -5.77 2.45 3.18
C GLY A 147 -5.33 2.26 4.63
N GLN A 148 -6.16 1.65 5.48
CA GLN A 148 -5.77 1.36 6.87
C GLN A 148 -4.61 0.36 6.96
N ILE A 149 -4.52 -0.60 6.03
CA ILE A 149 -3.38 -1.54 5.98
C ILE A 149 -2.12 -0.82 5.51
N LEU A 150 -2.26 0.05 4.50
CA LEU A 150 -1.13 0.81 3.97
C LEU A 150 -0.51 1.75 5.02
N LYS A 151 -1.32 2.28 5.94
CA LYS A 151 -0.86 3.07 7.09
C LYS A 151 0.10 2.30 8.02
N GLU A 152 -0.01 0.97 8.10
CA GLU A 152 0.94 0.12 8.86
C GLU A 152 2.38 0.25 8.36
N GLY A 153 2.53 0.51 7.05
CA GLY A 153 3.83 0.61 6.39
C GLY A 153 4.70 1.75 6.90
N ILE A 154 4.11 2.80 7.48
CA ILE A 154 4.86 3.92 8.07
C ILE A 154 5.75 3.44 9.23
N ALA A 155 5.26 2.54 10.06
CA ALA A 155 6.03 1.99 11.18
C ALA A 155 6.87 0.78 10.76
N GLU A 156 6.34 -0.07 9.86
CA GLU A 156 6.97 -1.33 9.45
C GLU A 156 8.17 -1.13 8.52
N ASP A 157 8.10 -0.22 7.55
CA ASP A 157 9.07 -0.09 6.46
C ASP A 157 9.70 1.31 6.40
N ARG A 158 10.61 1.56 7.35
CA ARG A 158 11.36 2.83 7.43
C ARG A 158 12.13 3.18 6.16
N ILE A 159 12.56 2.18 5.38
CA ILE A 159 13.33 2.40 4.16
C ILE A 159 12.44 3.02 3.07
N ASN A 160 11.18 2.63 3.00
CA ASN A 160 10.22 3.15 2.03
C ASN A 160 9.22 4.15 2.64
N GLN A 161 9.41 4.60 3.89
CA GLN A 161 8.45 5.42 4.63
C GLN A 161 7.99 6.66 3.85
N GLU A 162 8.91 7.39 3.21
CA GLU A 162 8.57 8.57 2.40
C GLU A 162 7.66 8.22 1.20
N ARG A 163 7.95 7.12 0.50
CA ARG A 163 7.12 6.63 -0.61
C ARG A 163 5.75 6.17 -0.13
N ILE A 164 5.68 5.55 1.04
CA ILE A 164 4.42 5.14 1.66
C ILE A 164 3.62 6.39 2.05
N ALA A 165 4.26 7.41 2.62
CA ALA A 165 3.64 8.68 2.97
C ALA A 165 3.00 9.39 1.76
N GLN A 166 3.65 9.38 0.59
CA GLN A 166 3.09 9.90 -0.68
C GLN A 166 1.78 9.21 -1.10
N LEU A 167 1.63 7.94 -0.72
CA LEU A 167 0.44 7.13 -1.05
C LEU A 167 -0.71 7.36 -0.06
N LEU A 168 -0.47 7.96 1.10
CA LEU A 168 -1.52 8.19 2.07
C LEU A 168 -2.56 9.19 1.56
N ARG A 169 -3.82 8.98 1.94
CA ARG A 169 -4.91 9.94 1.74
C ARG A 169 -5.58 10.27 3.06
N PHE A 170 -6.04 11.50 3.17
CA PHE A 170 -6.62 12.04 4.39
C PHE A 170 -7.91 12.78 4.07
N ALA A 171 -8.79 12.88 5.06
CA ALA A 171 -9.79 13.94 5.05
C ALA A 171 -9.11 15.21 5.59
N SER A 172 -9.59 16.37 5.18
CA SER A 172 -9.08 17.63 5.72
C SER A 172 -10.18 18.68 5.81
N THR A 173 -9.88 19.77 6.51
CA THR A 173 -10.78 20.93 6.59
C THR A 173 -11.02 21.61 5.24
N TYR A 174 -10.26 21.28 4.19
CA TYR A 174 -10.41 21.85 2.85
C TYR A 174 -11.60 21.26 2.07
N THR A 175 -11.85 19.95 2.19
CA THR A 175 -12.91 19.26 1.43
C THR A 175 -14.25 19.23 2.15
N ASP A 176 -14.27 19.54 3.45
CA ASP A 176 -15.45 19.53 4.31
C ASP A 176 -16.23 18.18 4.32
N SER A 177 -15.56 17.10 3.91
CA SER A 177 -16.10 15.74 3.76
C SER A 177 -15.28 14.71 4.54
N ASN A 178 -15.91 13.60 4.93
CA ASN A 178 -15.21 12.45 5.54
C ASN A 178 -14.48 11.58 4.51
N ILE A 179 -14.64 11.87 3.22
CA ILE A 179 -13.91 11.18 2.15
C ILE A 179 -12.42 11.51 2.28
N GLN A 180 -11.60 10.48 2.43
CA GLN A 180 -10.15 10.60 2.52
C GLN A 180 -9.54 10.62 1.12
N ASN A 181 -9.47 11.81 0.50
CA ASN A 181 -8.95 11.98 -0.86
C ASN A 181 -7.84 13.04 -0.98
N VAL A 182 -7.42 13.66 0.13
CA VAL A 182 -6.35 14.66 0.15
C VAL A 182 -5.00 13.97 0.31
N SER A 183 -4.06 14.19 -0.62
CA SER A 183 -2.67 13.76 -0.46
C SER A 183 -1.84 14.76 0.36
N LEU A 184 -0.70 14.32 0.89
CA LEU A 184 0.24 15.23 1.57
C LEU A 184 0.83 16.28 0.62
N GLU A 185 1.07 15.92 -0.64
CA GLU A 185 1.53 16.85 -1.67
C GLU A 185 0.48 17.92 -1.97
N GLU A 186 -0.80 17.51 -2.06
CA GLU A 186 -1.92 18.43 -2.25
C GLU A 186 -2.05 19.39 -1.06
N TYR A 187 -1.89 18.90 0.18
CA TYR A 187 -1.83 19.75 1.37
C TYR A 187 -0.68 20.77 1.28
N ILE A 188 0.54 20.33 0.95
CA ILE A 188 1.71 21.21 0.84
C ILE A 188 1.52 22.28 -0.23
N SER A 189 0.93 21.91 -1.37
CA SER A 189 0.66 22.85 -2.46
C SER A 189 -0.26 24.02 -2.08
N ARG A 190 -1.02 23.87 -0.98
CA ARG A 190 -1.97 24.86 -0.45
C ARG A 190 -1.55 25.43 0.91
N MET A 191 -0.34 25.15 1.38
CA MET A 191 0.15 25.71 2.64
C MET A 191 0.16 27.24 2.58
N ALA A 192 -0.27 27.87 3.67
CA ALA A 192 -0.26 29.32 3.79
C ALA A 192 1.17 29.87 3.86
N ASP A 193 1.35 31.14 3.45
CA ASP A 193 2.64 31.81 3.54
C ASP A 193 3.17 31.82 4.98
N GLY A 194 4.40 31.32 5.16
CA GLY A 194 5.05 31.22 6.47
C GLY A 194 4.65 29.99 7.31
N GLN A 195 3.71 29.16 6.82
CA GLN A 195 3.37 27.88 7.46
C GLN A 195 4.57 26.92 7.39
N LYS A 196 4.96 26.36 8.55
CA LYS A 196 6.14 25.46 8.66
C LYS A 196 5.80 23.98 8.81
N ASN A 197 4.63 23.68 9.37
CA ASN A 197 4.23 22.33 9.75
C ASN A 197 2.96 21.91 9.02
N ILE A 198 2.78 20.60 8.90
CA ILE A 198 1.52 19.96 8.50
C ILE A 198 0.70 19.77 9.78
N TYR A 199 -0.45 20.43 9.84
CA TYR A 199 -1.33 20.38 11.01
C TYR A 199 -2.33 19.23 10.90
N PHE A 200 -2.51 18.51 12.00
CA PHE A 200 -3.45 17.39 12.06
C PHE A 200 -4.18 17.33 13.41
N ILE A 201 -5.27 16.56 13.44
CA ILE A 201 -5.95 16.15 14.66
C ILE A 201 -6.27 14.66 14.58
N THR A 202 -6.14 13.94 15.70
CA THR A 202 -6.69 12.60 15.88
C THR A 202 -7.95 12.66 16.74
N ALA A 203 -8.99 11.91 16.37
CA ALA A 203 -10.22 11.77 17.15
C ALA A 203 -10.89 10.41 16.89
N ASP A 204 -11.86 10.03 17.73
CA ASP A 204 -12.59 8.77 17.61
C ASP A 204 -13.54 8.72 16.40
N SER A 205 -13.85 9.88 15.80
CA SER A 205 -14.72 9.98 14.62
C SER A 205 -14.43 11.24 13.81
N TYR A 206 -14.85 11.23 12.54
CA TYR A 206 -14.76 12.40 11.67
C TYR A 206 -15.48 13.63 12.26
N ASP A 207 -16.69 13.44 12.80
CA ASP A 207 -17.48 14.54 13.36
C ASP A 207 -16.81 15.14 14.62
N ALA A 208 -16.18 14.28 15.45
CA ALA A 208 -15.40 14.74 16.60
C ALA A 208 -14.15 15.53 16.18
N ALA A 209 -13.43 15.06 15.14
CA ALA A 209 -12.30 15.79 14.57
C ALA A 209 -12.74 17.15 14.01
N LYS A 210 -13.82 17.17 13.21
CA LYS A 210 -14.33 18.35 12.51
C LYS A 210 -14.84 19.44 13.46
N SER A 211 -15.50 19.06 14.55
CA SER A 211 -16.12 19.98 15.53
C SER A 211 -15.17 20.45 16.63
N CYS A 212 -13.89 20.05 16.58
CA CYS A 212 -12.92 20.45 17.59
C CYS A 212 -12.64 21.96 17.53
N GLN A 213 -12.71 22.63 18.68
CA GLN A 213 -12.47 24.08 18.80
C GLN A 213 -11.09 24.50 18.26
N ASN A 214 -10.05 23.66 18.44
CA ASN A 214 -8.73 23.97 17.91
C ASN A 214 -8.72 23.94 16.38
N VAL A 215 -9.42 22.99 15.75
CA VAL A 215 -9.56 22.94 14.28
C VAL A 215 -10.25 24.19 13.73
N GLU A 216 -11.27 24.70 14.41
CA GLU A 216 -11.96 25.94 14.00
C GLU A 216 -11.02 27.16 14.02
N LYS A 217 -10.11 27.26 14.98
CA LYS A 217 -9.11 28.37 15.03
C LYS A 217 -8.22 28.36 13.79
N PHE A 218 -7.62 27.22 13.46
CA PHE A 218 -6.78 27.08 12.26
C PHE A 218 -7.56 27.35 10.98
N ARG A 219 -8.80 26.86 10.89
CA ARG A 219 -9.71 27.15 9.77
C ARG A 219 -9.97 28.66 9.61
N ASN A 220 -10.21 29.38 10.70
CA ASN A 220 -10.41 30.84 10.67
C ASN A 220 -9.15 31.61 10.24
N GLU A 221 -7.97 31.04 10.48
CA GLU A 221 -6.68 31.57 10.03
C GLU A 221 -6.32 31.14 8.59
N GLY A 222 -7.19 30.38 7.92
CA GLY A 222 -6.96 29.89 6.56
C GLY A 222 -5.94 28.76 6.47
N ILE A 223 -5.67 28.06 7.57
CA ILE A 223 -4.72 26.95 7.63
C ILE A 223 -5.49 25.63 7.54
N GLU A 224 -5.10 24.78 6.59
CA GLU A 224 -5.66 23.45 6.40
C GLU A 224 -5.24 22.52 7.56
N VAL A 225 -6.16 21.67 8.03
CA VAL A 225 -5.89 20.66 9.08
C VAL A 225 -6.33 19.29 8.56
N LEU A 226 -5.44 18.30 8.65
CA LEU A 226 -5.76 16.91 8.37
C LEU A 226 -6.62 16.32 9.49
N LEU A 227 -7.71 15.64 9.12
CA LEU A 227 -8.66 15.03 10.05
C LEU A 227 -8.45 13.52 10.05
N LEU A 228 -7.82 13.02 11.11
CA LEU A 228 -7.48 11.61 11.29
C LEU A 228 -8.48 10.99 12.28
N PHE A 229 -9.17 9.94 11.88
CA PHE A 229 -10.28 9.36 12.63
C PHE A 229 -10.37 7.84 12.51
N ASN A 230 -9.27 7.18 12.12
CA ASN A 230 -9.15 5.74 12.16
C ASN A 230 -8.34 5.29 13.38
N PRO A 231 -8.62 4.12 13.98
CA PRO A 231 -7.90 3.63 15.16
C PRO A 231 -6.38 3.54 14.99
N ILE A 232 -5.89 3.30 13.77
CA ILE A 232 -4.45 3.22 13.48
C ILE A 232 -3.75 4.58 13.45
N ASP A 233 -4.49 5.68 13.34
CA ASP A 233 -3.92 7.00 13.04
C ASP A 233 -3.01 7.53 14.14
N GLU A 234 -3.43 7.43 15.40
CA GLU A 234 -2.62 7.88 16.53
C GLU A 234 -1.29 7.12 16.60
N TRP A 235 -1.35 5.80 16.40
CA TRP A 235 -0.15 4.97 16.35
C TRP A 235 0.72 5.32 15.13
N MET A 236 0.15 5.50 13.94
CA MET A 236 0.89 5.89 12.74
C MET A 236 1.61 7.24 12.92
N MET A 237 0.95 8.23 13.53
CA MET A 237 1.53 9.56 13.76
C MET A 237 2.71 9.55 14.74
N SER A 238 2.85 8.53 15.59
CA SER A 238 4.06 8.34 16.40
C SER A 238 5.31 7.99 15.58
N TYR A 239 5.14 7.57 14.31
CA TYR A 239 6.22 7.23 13.38
C TYR A 239 6.33 8.20 12.19
N LEU A 240 5.21 8.80 11.73
CA LEU A 240 5.19 9.79 10.66
C LEU A 240 5.52 11.19 11.22
N THR A 241 6.81 11.48 11.38
CA THR A 241 7.28 12.71 12.05
C THR A 241 7.49 13.88 11.08
N GLU A 242 7.82 13.60 9.82
CA GLU A 242 8.04 14.60 8.78
C GLU A 242 7.65 14.10 7.38
N PHE A 243 7.36 15.03 6.48
CA PHE A 243 7.18 14.78 5.06
C PHE A 243 7.71 15.96 4.25
N THR A 244 8.63 15.73 3.31
CA THR A 244 9.28 16.79 2.49
C THR A 244 9.77 17.97 3.33
N GLU A 245 10.51 17.69 4.41
CA GLU A 245 11.07 18.68 5.35
C GLU A 245 10.01 19.49 6.14
N ARG A 246 8.74 19.08 6.11
CA ARG A 246 7.66 19.63 6.94
C ARG A 246 7.37 18.68 8.09
N GLY A 247 7.50 19.17 9.32
CA GLY A 247 7.12 18.41 10.51
C GLY A 247 5.59 18.30 10.64
N PHE A 248 5.13 17.23 11.27
CA PHE A 248 3.72 17.10 11.67
C PHE A 248 3.51 17.71 13.06
N GLN A 249 2.43 18.47 13.22
CA GLN A 249 2.05 19.06 14.51
C GLN A 249 0.56 18.83 14.79
N SER A 250 0.27 18.29 15.96
CA SER A 250 -1.11 18.17 16.45
C SER A 250 -1.66 19.56 16.76
N VAL A 251 -2.90 19.84 16.38
CA VAL A 251 -3.58 21.10 16.76
C VAL A 251 -3.94 21.15 18.25
N ASN A 252 -3.76 20.05 18.98
CA ASN A 252 -3.96 19.99 20.44
C ASN A 252 -2.68 20.35 21.23
N ASP A 253 -1.53 20.46 20.56
CA ASP A 253 -0.23 20.80 21.15
C ASP A 253 0.13 22.28 20.94
#